data_AF-A0A2E5FUS7-F1
#
_entry.id   AF-A0A2E5FUS7-F1
#
_cell.length_a   1.000
_cell.length_b   1.000
_cell.length_c   1.000
_cell.angle_alpha   90.00
_cell.angle_beta   90.00
_cell.angle_gamma   90.00
#
_symmetry.space_group_name_H-M   'P 1'
#
loop_
_entity.id
_entity.type
_entity.pdbx_description
1 polymer ?
#
loop_
_entity_poly.entity_id
_entity_poly.type
_entity_poly.pdbx_seq_one_letter_code
_entity_poly.pdbx_strand_id
1 'polypeptide(L)'
;MDIGGAAVPRAELAKVLPDIVRFEANLTDALAVESHMKQGDGVVPEFVTKWSEERLAEVITTLKELGSIREQLMRADRPETGSGGTA
;
A
#
# COMPACT_ATOMS: atom_id res chain seq x y z
N MET A 1 5.06 6.48 9.14
CA MET A 1 5.42 5.20 8.49
C MET A 1 5.71 5.47 7.04
N ASP A 2 6.72 4.80 6.48
CA ASP A 2 6.99 4.87 5.05
C ASP A 2 6.14 3.85 4.30
N ILE A 3 5.32 4.33 3.36
CA ILE A 3 4.39 3.54 2.55
C ILE A 3 4.95 3.40 1.13
N GLY A 4 6.24 3.07 1.03
CA GLY A 4 7.01 3.01 -0.21
C GLY A 4 7.15 4.38 -0.86
N GLY A 5 7.80 5.29 -0.14
CA GLY A 5 8.14 6.64 -0.60
C GLY A 5 7.21 7.75 -0.14
N ALA A 6 6.12 7.42 0.58
CA ALA A 6 5.23 8.40 1.20
C ALA A 6 5.24 8.23 2.73
N ALA A 7 5.65 9.28 3.44
CA ALA A 7 5.60 9.32 4.90
C ALA A 7 4.18 9.61 5.38
N VAL A 8 3.45 8.58 5.79
CA VAL A 8 2.07 8.72 6.31
C VAL A 8 2.05 8.54 7.82
N PRO A 9 1.41 9.45 8.59
CA PRO A 9 1.25 9.27 10.03
C PRO A 9 0.45 8.01 10.36
N ARG A 10 0.87 7.27 11.39
CA ARG A 10 0.17 6.08 11.88
C ARG A 10 -1.30 6.35 12.19
N ALA A 11 -1.59 7.51 12.78
CA ALA A 11 -2.96 7.92 13.11
C ALA A 11 -3.84 8.10 11.86
N GLU A 12 -3.29 8.53 10.74
CA GLU A 12 -4.05 8.64 9.47
C GLU A 12 -4.31 7.25 8.88
N LEU A 13 -3.31 6.37 8.93
CA LEU A 13 -3.46 4.98 8.50
C LEU A 13 -4.53 4.25 9.32
N ALA A 14 -4.59 4.48 10.63
CA ALA A 14 -5.57 3.87 11.52
C ALA A 14 -7.02 4.26 11.21
N LYS A 15 -7.26 5.34 10.46
CA LYS A 15 -8.62 5.74 10.04
C LYS A 15 -9.15 4.91 8.88
N VAL A 16 -8.25 4.34 8.08
CA VAL A 16 -8.59 3.65 6.82
C VAL A 16 -8.25 2.17 6.84
N LEU A 17 -7.34 1.74 7.71
CA LEU A 17 -6.96 0.35 7.88
C LEU A 17 -7.89 -0.35 8.88
N PRO A 18 -8.41 -1.54 8.55
CA PRO A 18 -9.21 -2.33 9.47
C PRO A 18 -8.36 -2.91 10.62
N ASP A 19 -7.09 -3.24 10.35
CA ASP A 19 -6.14 -3.73 11.35
C ASP A 19 -4.75 -3.17 11.07
N ILE A 20 -4.40 -2.11 11.82
CA ILE A 20 -3.10 -1.45 11.68
C ILE A 20 -1.94 -2.30 12.20
N VAL A 21 -2.17 -3.18 13.18
CA VAL A 21 -1.10 -3.99 13.77
C VAL A 21 -0.68 -5.08 12.79
N ARG A 22 -1.65 -5.75 12.18
CA ARG A 22 -1.43 -6.71 11.10
C ARG A 22 -0.77 -6.07 9.88
N PHE A 23 -1.23 -4.88 9.49
CA PHE A 23 -0.61 -4.11 8.41
C PHE A 23 0.86 -3.79 8.71
N GLU A 24 1.15 -3.25 9.89
CA GLU A 24 2.51 -2.94 10.35
C GLU A 24 3.42 -4.16 10.36
N ALA A 25 2.93 -5.29 10.86
CA ALA A 25 3.69 -6.54 10.93
C ALA A 25 4.08 -7.07 9.54
N ASN A 26 3.24 -6.85 8.52
CA ASN A 26 3.44 -7.36 7.16
C ASN A 26 3.97 -6.31 6.18
N LEU A 27 4.14 -5.06 6.60
CA LEU A 27 4.53 -3.95 5.72
C LEU A 27 5.89 -4.19 5.06
N THR A 28 6.88 -4.66 5.81
CA THR A 28 8.23 -4.91 5.30
C THR A 28 8.22 -5.96 4.19
N ASP A 29 7.52 -7.07 4.40
CA ASP A 29 7.39 -8.15 3.41
C ASP A 29 6.65 -7.67 2.17
N ALA A 30 5.55 -6.91 2.34
CA ALA A 30 4.79 -6.34 1.25
C ALA A 30 5.65 -5.38 0.40
N LEU A 31 6.43 -4.49 1.03
CA LEU A 31 7.32 -3.57 0.31
C LEU A 31 8.44 -4.31 -0.43
N ALA A 32 8.99 -5.39 0.17
CA ALA A 32 9.99 -6.22 -0.50
C ALA A 32 9.40 -6.89 -1.75
N VAL A 33 8.22 -7.51 -1.63
CA VAL A 33 7.52 -8.13 -2.78
C VAL A 33 7.22 -7.10 -3.85
N GLU A 34 6.65 -5.95 -3.49
CA GLU A 34 6.33 -4.89 -4.44
C GLU A 34 7.59 -4.39 -5.18
N SER A 35 8.68 -4.15 -4.44
CA SER A 35 9.94 -3.68 -5.03
C SER A 35 10.50 -4.66 -6.05
N HIS A 36 10.53 -5.95 -5.71
CA HIS A 36 10.98 -6.99 -6.63
C HIS A 36 10.05 -7.14 -7.84
N MET A 37 8.72 -7.09 -7.65
CA MET A 37 7.77 -7.15 -8.76
C MET A 37 7.91 -5.94 -9.68
N LYS A 38 8.15 -4.73 -9.16
CA LYS A 38 8.41 -3.52 -9.97
C LYS A 38 9.69 -3.64 -10.78
N GLN A 39 10.74 -4.23 -10.22
CA GLN A 39 12.02 -4.42 -10.91
C GLN A 39 11.98 -5.57 -11.93
N GLY A 40 11.17 -6.59 -11.66
CA GLY A 40 11.05 -7.81 -12.46
C GLY A 40 9.84 -7.83 -13.40
N ASP A 41 9.29 -6.69 -13.81
CA ASP A 41 8.16 -6.59 -14.75
C ASP A 41 6.94 -7.46 -14.34
N GLY A 42 6.59 -7.44 -13.06
CA GLY A 42 5.46 -8.19 -12.50
C GLY A 42 5.75 -9.63 -12.13
N VAL A 43 6.99 -10.11 -12.27
CA VAL A 43 7.39 -11.46 -11.84
C VAL A 43 7.33 -11.58 -10.32
N VAL A 44 6.65 -12.63 -9.85
CA VAL A 44 6.57 -12.96 -8.41
C VAL A 44 7.95 -13.42 -7.91
N PRO A 45 8.45 -12.87 -6.79
CA PRO A 45 9.80 -13.20 -6.33
C PRO A 45 9.91 -14.64 -5.82
N GLU A 46 11.02 -15.32 -6.10
CA GLU A 46 11.21 -16.72 -5.70
C GLU A 46 11.16 -16.94 -4.19
N PHE A 47 11.56 -15.97 -3.37
CA PHE A 47 11.52 -16.12 -1.90
C PHE A 47 10.10 -16.28 -1.36
N VAL A 48 9.09 -15.80 -2.09
CA VAL A 48 7.66 -15.90 -1.74
C VAL A 48 7.17 -17.35 -1.87
N THR A 49 7.78 -18.15 -2.76
CA THR A 49 7.37 -19.55 -3.01
C THR A 49 7.55 -20.47 -1.80
N LYS A 50 8.36 -20.05 -0.81
CA LYS A 50 8.63 -20.81 0.41
C LYS A 50 7.75 -20.38 1.59
N TRP A 51 6.89 -19.38 1.40
CA TRP A 51 6.04 -18.87 2.48
C TRP A 51 4.82 -19.78 2.68
N SER A 52 4.33 -19.81 3.92
CA SER A 52 3.05 -20.45 4.22
C SER A 52 1.91 -19.70 3.54
N GLU A 53 0.82 -20.41 3.23
CA GLU A 53 -0.40 -19.82 2.66
C GLU A 53 -0.94 -18.69 3.55
N GLU A 54 -0.88 -18.84 4.86
CA GLU A 54 -1.28 -17.80 5.83
C GLU A 54 -0.45 -16.53 5.66
N ARG A 55 0.89 -16.65 5.60
CA ARG A 55 1.78 -15.49 5.39
C ARG A 55 1.52 -14.83 4.03
N LEU A 56 1.29 -15.64 2.99
CA LEU A 56 0.94 -15.12 1.66
C LEU A 56 -0.35 -14.31 1.69
N ALA A 57 -1.39 -14.84 2.33
CA ALA A 57 -2.68 -14.16 2.44
C ALA A 57 -2.54 -12.80 3.17
N GLU A 58 -1.74 -12.78 4.25
CA GLU A 58 -1.46 -11.57 5.01
C GLU A 58 -0.72 -10.51 4.19
N VAL A 59 0.34 -10.91 3.47
CA VAL A 59 1.11 -9.99 2.63
C VAL A 59 0.30 -9.49 1.43
N ILE A 60 -0.50 -10.35 0.79
CA ILE A 60 -1.40 -9.95 -0.30
C ILE A 60 -2.43 -8.93 0.20
N THR A 61 -2.98 -9.14 1.39
CA THR A 61 -3.93 -8.19 1.99
C THR A 61 -3.26 -6.84 2.21
N THR A 62 -2.06 -6.83 2.79
CA THR A 62 -1.25 -5.63 2.99
C THR A 62 -0.92 -4.92 1.68
N LEU A 63 -0.59 -5.64 0.61
CA LEU A 63 -0.36 -5.07 -0.73
C LEU A 63 -1.60 -4.36 -1.30
N LYS A 64 -2.80 -4.93 -1.11
CA LYS A 64 -4.06 -4.31 -1.57
C LYS A 64 -4.38 -3.02 -0.81
N GLU A 65 -4.17 -3.02 0.50
CA GLU A 65 -4.35 -1.83 1.32
C GLU A 65 -3.34 -0.75 0.96
N LEU A 66 -2.07 -1.12 0.72
CA LEU A 66 -1.04 -0.20 0.23
C LEU A 66 -1.46 0.49 -1.07
N GLY A 67 -1.95 -0.27 -2.05
CA GLY A 67 -2.50 0.27 -3.29
C GLY A 67 -3.64 1.27 -3.02
N SER A 68 -4.61 0.85 -2.20
CA SER A 68 -5.79 1.67 -1.86
C SER A 68 -5.42 2.97 -1.14
N ILE A 69 -4.44 2.93 -0.22
CA ILE A 69 -3.94 4.11 0.50
C ILE A 69 -3.27 5.06 -0.48
N ARG A 70 -2.39 4.56 -1.35
CA ARG A 70 -1.71 5.41 -2.34
C ARG A 70 -2.68 6.04 -3.33
N GLU A 71 -3.70 5.31 -3.79
CA GLU A 71 -4.76 5.88 -4.63
C GLU A 71 -5.55 6.98 -3.93
N GLN A 72 -5.81 6.85 -2.63
CA GLN A 72 -6.45 7.90 -1.84
C GLN A 72 -5.55 9.13 -1.69
N LEU A 73 -4.26 8.93 -1.42
CA LEU A 73 -3.27 10.02 -1.33
C LEU A 73 -3.13 10.76 -2.66
N MET A 74 -3.05 10.02 -3.78
CA MET A 74 -3.01 10.59 -5.13
C MET A 74 -4.28 11.37 -5.50
N ARG A 75 -5.44 10.95 -4.98
CA ARG A 75 -6.70 11.70 -5.15
C ARG A 75 -6.73 12.96 -4.28
N ALA A 76 -6.24 12.89 -3.05
CA ALA A 76 -6.19 14.05 -2.15
C ALA A 76 -5.22 15.13 -2.65
N ASP A 77 -4.14 14.76 -3.32
CA ASP A 77 -3.15 15.70 -3.90
C ASP A 77 -3.63 16.36 -5.21
N ARG A 78 -4.71 15.86 -5.82
CA ARG A 78 -5.30 16.46 -7.03
C ARG A 78 -6.46 17.38 -6.60
N PRO A 79 -6.23 18.70 -6.35
CA PRO A 79 -7.35 19.60 -6.13
C PRO A 79 -8.21 19.59 -7.37
N GLU A 80 -9.52 19.37 -7.20
CA GLU A 80 -10.49 19.52 -8.29
C GLU A 80 -10.42 20.97 -8.78
N THR A 81 -9.59 21.21 -9.79
CA THR A 81 -9.52 22.48 -10.49
C THR A 81 -10.69 22.50 -11.45
N GLY A 82 -11.89 22.75 -10.93
CA GLY A 82 -13.10 22.55 -11.72
C GLY A 82 -14.40 22.95 -11.02
N SER A 83 -14.56 24.24 -10.73
CA SER A 83 -15.82 24.96 -10.98
C SER A 83 -15.61 26.46 -10.79
N GLY A 84 -14.94 27.07 -11.78
CA GLY A 84 -15.21 28.45 -12.12
C GLY A 84 -16.58 28.51 -12.80
N GLY A 85 -17.55 29.10 -12.12
CA GLY A 85 -18.86 29.44 -12.65
C GLY A 85 -19.20 30.86 -12.20
N THR A 86 -18.69 31.83 -12.96
CA THR A 86 -19.11 33.24 -12.85
C THR A 86 -20.56 33.38 -13.30
N ALA A 87 -21.39 33.98 -12.46
CA ALA A 87 -22.63 34.64 -12.83
C ALA A 87 -22.71 35.96 -12.09
#